data_AF-A0A5C0VFT3-F1
#
_entry.id   AF-A0A5C0VFT3-F1
#
_cell.length_a   1.000
_cell.length_b   1.000
_cell.length_c   1.000
_cell.angle_alpha   90.00
_cell.angle_beta   90.00
_cell.angle_gamma   90.00
#
_symmetry.space_group_name_H-M   'P 1'
#
loop_
_entity.id
_entity.type
_entity.pdbx_description
1 polymer ?
#
loop_
_entity_poly.entity_id
_entity_poly.type
_entity_poly.pdbx_seq_one_letter_code
_entity_poly.pdbx_strand_id
1 'polypeptide(L)'
;MNIRKHINTLLSATLLSLAIYGCNDKWDEHVAVTDEIVNDNLFEQLSENNELSEFNKLLVKTGYDTVIAASKTYTVFAPNNDVITALSPSLINDTAQLKRFVANHIAISAYRTDMASDSLNLKMLSGKNLVFLQNEIDEIQITTANKFAANGIYHIINGALTPRSSIWEYLRSNNTAYRQAAFITALDTINIYPNGQTNTGNVLFDNEFTRETYNIRNEEVKYTMFLMQDAALTIEVNKLLPYFLRPSIDTNTNIATQYAIRDLVFPGELKASNLPDTLISKFGVKVPVNRNNIIETIKTSNGLIHIVRNMNVELRHRLVTTKIEGENPRQFIPGDRRGNTYFRNKRDPQGILFNDLMVQNHGVSLFEVGYNTPLLYSTTYRVFWRAINDIQTNVFQQRLRVGGVRNAAGLVVNTITTFPYLNVNVNDYTEVYIGDFTLTNTANIPLALIGATVTTNGNNTVTLDYLRLVPIIK
;
A
#
# COMPACT_ATOMS: atom_id res chain seq x y z
N MET A 1 59.63 22.28 60.71
CA MET A 1 59.49 21.68 59.36
C MET A 1 59.17 20.21 59.58
N ASN A 2 57.93 19.75 59.30
CA ASN A 2 57.41 18.35 59.37
C ASN A 2 56.03 18.20 60.05
N ILE A 3 55.03 19.01 59.66
CA ILE A 3 53.62 18.71 60.03
C ILE A 3 52.68 18.83 58.81
N ARG A 4 52.95 19.73 57.85
CA ARG A 4 52.13 19.88 56.63
C ARG A 4 52.31 18.78 55.58
N LYS A 5 53.41 18.03 55.57
CA LYS A 5 53.62 16.94 54.60
C LYS A 5 52.80 15.70 54.94
N HIS A 6 52.66 15.33 56.20
CA HIS A 6 51.92 14.11 56.59
C HIS A 6 50.40 14.25 56.57
N ILE A 7 49.84 15.46 56.75
CA ILE A 7 48.39 15.66 56.63
C ILE A 7 47.91 15.52 55.19
N ASN A 8 48.70 16.00 54.21
CA ASN A 8 48.36 15.84 52.80
C ASN A 8 48.57 14.41 52.29
N THR A 9 49.51 13.63 52.86
CA THR A 9 49.67 12.20 52.50
C THR A 9 48.60 11.31 53.13
N LEU A 10 48.11 11.65 54.34
CA LEU A 10 47.04 10.91 55.01
C LEU A 10 45.67 11.18 54.37
N LEU A 11 45.40 12.42 53.91
CA LEU A 11 44.17 12.76 53.19
C LEU A 11 44.14 12.16 51.77
N SER A 12 45.28 12.04 51.08
CA SER A 12 45.33 11.40 49.77
C SER A 12 45.23 9.86 49.84
N ALA A 13 45.61 9.24 50.96
CA ALA A 13 45.50 7.80 51.14
C ALA A 13 44.09 7.35 51.59
N THR A 14 43.35 8.20 52.32
CA THR A 14 41.97 7.89 52.74
C THR A 14 40.93 8.20 51.66
N LEU A 15 41.19 9.12 50.73
CA LEU A 15 40.33 9.33 49.55
C LEU A 15 40.52 8.24 48.48
N LEU A 16 41.64 7.51 48.50
CA LEU A 16 41.91 6.42 47.55
C LEU A 16 41.39 5.06 48.05
N SER A 17 41.20 4.89 49.35
CA SER A 17 40.59 3.68 49.93
C SER A 17 39.06 3.67 49.90
N LEU A 18 38.41 4.81 49.65
CA LEU A 18 36.95 4.90 49.44
C LEU A 18 36.53 4.88 47.96
N ALA A 19 37.48 4.87 47.03
CA ALA A 19 37.21 4.74 45.59
C ALA A 19 37.10 3.29 45.10
N ILE A 20 37.36 2.29 45.95
CA ILE A 20 37.34 0.86 45.57
C ILE A 20 36.04 0.15 46.02
N TYR A 21 35.13 0.84 46.70
CA TYR A 21 33.76 0.35 46.98
C TYR A 21 32.71 0.90 45.99
N GLY A 22 33.16 1.57 44.92
CA GLY A 22 32.30 2.15 43.87
C GLY A 22 32.18 1.34 42.58
N CYS A 23 32.89 0.21 42.46
CA CYS A 23 32.71 -0.75 41.39
C CYS A 23 32.19 -2.05 42.00
N ASN A 24 30.87 -2.10 42.27
CA ASN A 24 30.20 -3.38 42.05
C ASN A 24 30.21 -3.57 40.54
N ASP A 25 31.09 -4.44 40.07
CA ASP A 25 30.99 -5.02 38.74
C ASP A 25 29.62 -5.71 38.64
N LYS A 26 28.62 -4.94 38.21
CA LYS A 26 27.35 -5.45 37.66
C LYS A 26 27.56 -6.28 36.38
N TRP A 27 28.81 -6.50 35.99
CA TRP A 27 29.25 -7.37 34.91
C TRP A 27 29.47 -8.82 35.36
N ASP A 28 29.70 -9.07 36.67
CA ASP A 28 29.92 -10.42 37.20
C ASP A 28 28.62 -11.17 37.57
N GLU A 29 27.45 -10.53 37.48
CA GLU A 29 26.14 -11.18 37.71
C GLU A 29 25.41 -11.63 36.43
N HIS A 30 26.05 -11.54 35.26
CA HIS A 30 25.48 -12.02 33.99
C HIS A 30 26.30 -13.09 33.25
N VAL A 31 27.27 -13.72 33.90
CA VAL A 31 27.99 -14.89 33.34
C VAL A 31 27.82 -16.12 34.23
N ALA A 32 26.56 -16.41 34.56
CA ALA A 32 26.14 -17.76 34.91
C ALA A 32 25.13 -18.26 33.86
N VAL A 33 25.45 -18.06 32.58
CA VAL A 33 25.00 -19.02 31.57
C VAL A 33 25.98 -20.17 31.68
N THR A 34 25.55 -21.27 32.28
CA THR A 34 26.23 -22.55 32.09
C THR A 34 26.04 -22.94 30.63
N ASP A 35 26.80 -22.32 29.73
CA ASP A 35 26.90 -22.75 28.35
C ASP A 35 27.64 -24.10 28.39
N GLU A 36 26.89 -25.19 28.54
CA GLU A 36 27.33 -26.44 27.94
C GLU A 36 27.68 -26.12 26.49
N ILE A 37 28.92 -26.38 26.10
CA ILE A 37 29.31 -26.30 24.69
C ILE A 37 28.47 -27.36 23.96
N VAL A 38 27.35 -26.92 23.38
CA VAL A 38 26.53 -27.78 22.54
C VAL A 38 27.27 -27.93 21.21
N ASN A 39 28.02 -29.02 21.08
CA ASN A 39 28.72 -29.36 19.85
C ASN A 39 27.77 -29.83 18.75
N ASP A 40 26.61 -30.34 19.15
CA ASP A 40 25.65 -30.92 18.23
C ASP A 40 24.88 -29.82 17.50
N ASN A 41 24.67 -30.04 16.20
CA ASN A 41 23.85 -29.15 15.39
C ASN A 41 22.35 -29.34 15.68
N LEU A 42 21.52 -28.46 15.12
CA LEU A 42 20.07 -28.47 15.33
C LEU A 42 19.41 -29.81 15.01
N PHE A 43 19.84 -30.48 13.93
CA PHE A 43 19.27 -31.78 13.56
C PHE A 43 19.63 -32.85 14.58
N GLU A 44 20.89 -32.91 15.01
CA GLU A 44 21.36 -33.86 16.04
C GLU A 44 20.59 -33.67 17.34
N GLN A 45 20.49 -32.43 17.84
CA GLN A 45 19.72 -32.08 19.05
C GLN A 45 18.24 -32.45 18.95
N LEU A 46 17.61 -32.25 17.79
CA LEU A 46 16.21 -32.66 17.57
C LEU A 46 16.06 -34.19 17.48
N SER A 47 17.06 -34.89 16.95
CA SER A 47 17.04 -36.34 16.76
C SER A 47 17.20 -37.13 18.06
N GLU A 48 17.92 -36.57 19.03
CA GLU A 48 18.12 -37.17 20.36
C GLU A 48 16.95 -36.89 21.32
N ASN A 49 16.07 -35.93 20.98
CA ASN A 49 14.94 -35.57 21.80
C ASN A 49 13.72 -36.46 21.51
N ASN A 50 13.37 -37.33 22.47
CA ASN A 50 12.23 -38.24 22.37
C ASN A 50 10.88 -37.54 22.13
N GLU A 51 10.68 -36.31 22.63
CA GLU A 51 9.44 -35.53 22.46
C GLU A 51 9.24 -35.02 21.03
N LEU A 52 10.30 -35.05 20.21
CA LEU A 52 10.35 -34.49 18.85
C LEU A 52 10.57 -35.56 17.77
N SER A 53 10.57 -36.84 18.15
CA SER A 53 10.86 -37.96 17.25
C SER A 53 9.93 -38.01 16.02
N GLU A 54 8.65 -37.65 16.15
CA GLU A 54 7.73 -37.59 15.01
C GLU A 54 8.03 -36.40 14.09
N PHE A 55 8.38 -35.24 14.64
CA PHE A 55 8.79 -34.10 13.82
C PHE A 55 10.12 -34.37 13.09
N ASN A 56 11.05 -35.09 13.73
CA ASN A 56 12.29 -35.53 13.11
C ASN A 56 12.05 -36.40 11.87
N LYS A 57 11.07 -37.33 11.92
CA LYS A 57 10.67 -38.11 10.73
C LYS A 57 10.21 -37.21 9.58
N LEU A 58 9.49 -36.12 9.89
CA LEU A 58 9.07 -35.17 8.86
C LEU A 58 10.24 -34.37 8.28
N LEU A 59 11.21 -33.97 9.11
CA LEU A 59 12.44 -33.30 8.66
C LEU A 59 13.20 -34.16 7.65
N VAL A 60 13.43 -35.44 7.97
CA VAL A 60 14.09 -36.40 7.07
C VAL A 60 13.25 -36.63 5.80
N LYS A 61 11.94 -36.85 5.94
CA LYS A 61 11.05 -37.09 4.79
C LYS A 61 11.02 -35.91 3.80
N THR A 62 11.20 -34.69 4.28
CA THR A 62 11.15 -33.47 3.46
C THR A 62 12.52 -32.97 2.99
N GLY A 63 13.61 -33.56 3.51
CA GLY A 63 14.99 -33.17 3.26
C GLY A 63 15.45 -31.93 4.06
N TYR A 64 14.65 -31.47 5.02
CA TYR A 64 15.00 -30.30 5.86
C TYR A 64 15.98 -30.67 6.98
N ASP A 65 16.16 -31.94 7.30
CA ASP A 65 17.26 -32.47 8.12
C ASP A 65 18.62 -31.93 7.64
N THR A 66 18.91 -32.06 6.34
CA THR A 66 20.16 -31.58 5.75
C THR A 66 20.28 -30.05 5.76
N VAL A 67 19.14 -29.35 5.68
CA VAL A 67 19.10 -27.88 5.65
C VAL A 67 19.44 -27.31 7.02
N ILE A 68 18.85 -27.88 8.08
CA ILE A 68 19.06 -27.41 9.46
C ILE A 68 20.35 -27.96 10.07
N ALA A 69 20.97 -28.99 9.49
CA ALA A 69 22.32 -29.44 9.87
C ALA A 69 23.43 -28.57 9.26
N ALA A 70 23.14 -27.80 8.20
CA ALA A 70 24.12 -26.96 7.53
C ALA A 70 24.62 -25.81 8.43
N SER A 71 25.80 -25.26 8.14
CA SER A 71 26.47 -24.21 8.94
C SER A 71 25.81 -22.82 8.93
N LYS A 72 24.52 -22.73 8.60
CA LYS A 72 23.72 -21.51 8.72
C LYS A 72 23.00 -21.49 10.06
N THR A 73 22.76 -20.30 10.58
CA THR A 73 22.02 -20.11 11.83
C THR A 73 20.52 -20.15 11.58
N TYR A 74 19.81 -21.03 12.28
CA TYR A 74 18.35 -21.14 12.21
C TYR A 74 17.68 -21.08 13.58
N THR A 75 16.37 -20.84 13.56
CA THR A 75 15.47 -21.12 14.68
C THR A 75 14.45 -22.17 14.25
N VAL A 76 14.34 -23.27 14.99
CA VAL A 76 13.34 -24.31 14.73
C VAL A 76 12.26 -24.28 15.81
N PHE A 77 11.02 -24.07 15.39
CA PHE A 77 9.85 -24.21 16.27
C PHE A 77 9.31 -25.64 16.10
N ALA A 78 9.79 -26.58 16.90
CA ALA A 78 9.51 -27.99 16.77
C ALA A 78 8.20 -28.37 17.49
N PRO A 79 7.17 -28.86 16.78
CA PRO A 79 5.98 -29.38 17.42
C PRO A 79 6.28 -30.69 18.15
N ASN A 80 5.67 -30.89 19.32
CA ASN A 80 5.77 -32.17 20.02
C ASN A 80 5.06 -33.32 19.25
N ASN A 81 5.33 -34.56 19.65
CA ASN A 81 4.78 -35.75 18.99
C ASN A 81 3.24 -35.75 18.93
N ASP A 82 2.55 -35.26 19.96
CA ASP A 82 1.09 -35.20 20.02
C ASP A 82 0.52 -34.30 18.90
N VAL A 83 1.17 -33.17 18.64
CA VAL A 83 0.79 -32.27 17.54
C VAL A 83 0.98 -32.94 16.18
N ILE A 84 2.12 -33.61 15.97
CA ILE A 84 2.44 -34.25 14.68
C ILE A 84 1.53 -35.44 14.40
N THR A 85 1.23 -36.26 15.41
CA THR A 85 0.33 -37.41 15.28
C THR A 85 -1.13 -37.01 15.01
N ALA A 86 -1.53 -35.80 15.42
CA ALA A 86 -2.85 -35.23 15.13
C ALA A 86 -2.96 -34.60 13.72
N LEU A 87 -1.89 -34.54 12.93
CA LEU A 87 -1.93 -33.96 11.58
C LEU A 87 -2.78 -34.77 10.62
N SER A 88 -3.41 -34.10 9.65
CA SER A 88 -4.25 -34.76 8.68
C SER A 88 -3.43 -35.66 7.74
N PRO A 89 -3.91 -36.88 7.40
CA PRO A 89 -3.24 -37.74 6.43
C PRO A 89 -3.08 -37.10 5.04
N SER A 90 -3.98 -36.19 4.68
CA SER A 90 -3.90 -35.41 3.44
C SER A 90 -2.64 -34.54 3.36
N LEU A 91 -2.22 -33.94 4.48
CA LEU A 91 -1.00 -33.14 4.55
C LEU A 91 0.24 -34.04 4.46
N ILE A 92 0.24 -35.17 5.17
CA ILE A 92 1.39 -36.08 5.24
C ILE A 92 1.67 -36.77 3.89
N ASN A 93 0.63 -37.00 3.09
CA ASN A 93 0.73 -37.70 1.80
C ASN A 93 1.02 -36.76 0.62
N ASP A 94 0.81 -35.45 0.77
CA ASP A 94 1.19 -34.45 -0.25
C ASP A 94 2.61 -33.93 0.05
N THR A 95 3.59 -34.41 -0.72
CA THR A 95 5.00 -34.03 -0.56
C THR A 95 5.22 -32.51 -0.65
N ALA A 96 4.49 -31.81 -1.51
CA ALA A 96 4.67 -30.36 -1.69
C ALA A 96 4.09 -29.58 -0.50
N GLN A 97 2.91 -29.97 -0.02
CA GLN A 97 2.32 -29.36 1.18
C GLN A 97 3.12 -29.68 2.43
N LEU A 98 3.56 -30.93 2.60
CA LEU A 98 4.38 -31.35 3.73
C LEU A 98 5.71 -30.57 3.77
N LYS A 99 6.35 -30.38 2.61
CA LYS A 99 7.57 -29.57 2.52
C LYS A 99 7.32 -28.12 2.95
N ARG A 100 6.23 -27.50 2.49
CA ARG A 100 5.85 -26.14 2.92
C ARG A 100 5.52 -26.05 4.40
N PHE A 101 4.87 -27.08 4.94
CA PHE A 101 4.55 -27.19 6.35
C PHE A 101 5.82 -27.23 7.22
N VAL A 102 6.75 -28.15 6.95
CA VAL A 102 8.01 -28.24 7.68
C VAL A 102 8.81 -26.95 7.55
N ALA A 103 8.88 -26.37 6.34
CA ALA A 103 9.53 -25.08 6.12
C ALA A 103 8.93 -23.92 6.94
N ASN A 104 7.64 -24.00 7.30
CA ASN A 104 6.96 -22.98 8.09
C ASN A 104 7.26 -23.06 9.58
N HIS A 105 8.03 -24.07 10.01
CA HIS A 105 8.52 -24.23 11.38
C HIS A 105 10.00 -23.80 11.53
N ILE A 106 10.63 -23.31 10.45
CA ILE A 106 12.05 -22.97 10.44
C ILE A 106 12.21 -21.50 10.00
N ALA A 107 12.88 -20.70 10.83
CA ALA A 107 13.23 -19.32 10.55
C ALA A 107 14.75 -19.16 10.34
N ILE A 108 15.16 -18.14 9.57
CA ILE A 108 16.57 -17.78 9.39
C ILE A 108 17.00 -16.83 10.50
N SER A 109 18.16 -17.10 11.11
CA SER A 109 18.70 -16.48 12.34
C SER A 109 18.22 -17.16 13.62
N ALA A 110 18.94 -16.89 14.71
CA ALA A 110 18.60 -17.34 16.06
C ALA A 110 17.69 -16.31 16.74
N TYR A 111 16.48 -16.72 17.11
CA TYR A 111 15.51 -15.92 17.84
C TYR A 111 15.26 -16.53 19.21
N ARG A 112 15.67 -15.81 20.24
CA ARG A 112 15.41 -16.14 21.64
C ARG A 112 14.13 -15.44 22.12
N THR A 113 13.48 -16.00 23.12
CA THR A 113 12.23 -15.42 23.66
C THR A 113 12.45 -14.05 24.33
N ASP A 114 13.65 -13.76 24.83
CA ASP A 114 14.00 -12.44 25.39
C ASP A 114 14.18 -11.34 24.31
N MET A 115 14.48 -11.73 23.07
CA MET A 115 14.52 -10.80 21.93
C MET A 115 13.12 -10.37 21.49
N ALA A 116 12.09 -11.16 21.79
CA ALA A 116 10.70 -10.92 21.43
C ALA A 116 9.93 -10.16 22.52
N SER A 117 10.58 -9.24 23.23
CA SER A 117 9.92 -8.35 24.20
C SER A 117 8.84 -7.49 23.53
N ASP A 118 9.12 -7.05 22.29
CA ASP A 118 8.16 -6.53 21.33
C ASP A 118 7.86 -7.58 20.24
N SER A 119 6.75 -7.40 19.52
CA SER A 119 6.38 -8.31 18.42
C SER A 119 7.40 -8.27 17.29
N LEU A 120 8.02 -9.40 16.98
CA LEU A 120 8.92 -9.60 15.85
C LEU A 120 8.20 -10.29 14.69
N ASN A 121 8.42 -9.86 13.45
CA ASN A 121 7.96 -10.59 12.28
C ASN A 121 9.08 -11.48 11.76
N LEU A 122 8.90 -12.80 11.90
CA LEU A 122 9.87 -13.79 11.48
C LEU A 122 9.56 -14.27 10.07
N LYS A 123 10.53 -14.14 9.17
CA LYS A 123 10.46 -14.73 7.83
C LYS A 123 10.84 -16.20 7.91
N MET A 124 9.86 -17.06 7.66
CA MET A 124 10.03 -18.52 7.68
C MET A 124 10.60 -19.02 6.34
N LEU A 125 11.20 -20.22 6.33
CA LEU A 125 11.68 -20.86 5.10
C LEU A 125 10.55 -21.19 4.12
N SER A 126 9.31 -21.26 4.58
CA SER A 126 8.11 -21.36 3.73
C SER A 126 7.88 -20.11 2.86
N GLY A 127 8.56 -18.99 3.15
CA GLY A 127 8.34 -17.67 2.58
C GLY A 127 7.24 -16.87 3.28
N LYS A 128 6.59 -17.43 4.30
CA LYS A 128 5.57 -16.74 5.11
C LYS A 128 6.19 -15.97 6.26
N ASN A 129 5.48 -14.95 6.73
CA ASN A 129 5.85 -14.19 7.92
C ASN A 129 4.95 -14.57 9.08
N LEU A 130 5.56 -14.90 10.22
CA LEU A 130 4.87 -15.25 11.46
C LEU A 130 5.25 -14.25 12.57
N VAL A 131 4.29 -13.92 13.43
CA VAL A 131 4.51 -12.99 14.54
C VAL A 131 5.07 -13.75 15.73
N PHE A 132 6.27 -13.40 16.17
CA PHE A 132 6.89 -13.93 17.38
C PHE A 132 6.80 -12.88 18.48
N LEU A 133 6.11 -13.19 19.57
CA LEU A 133 5.86 -12.27 20.68
C LEU A 133 6.02 -13.04 21.99
N GLN A 134 6.97 -12.61 22.81
CA GLN A 134 7.29 -13.22 24.10
C GLN A 134 7.55 -14.73 23.97
N ASN A 135 6.62 -15.54 24.47
CA ASN A 135 6.68 -17.00 24.46
C ASN A 135 5.67 -17.63 23.48
N GLU A 136 5.23 -16.85 22.49
CA GLU A 136 4.25 -17.26 21.47
C GLU A 136 4.79 -17.04 20.06
N ILE A 137 4.57 -18.02 19.18
CA ILE A 137 4.76 -17.90 17.74
C ILE A 137 3.41 -18.04 17.04
N ASP A 138 2.94 -16.94 16.44
CA ASP A 138 1.67 -16.85 15.72
C ASP A 138 0.47 -17.39 16.54
N GLU A 139 0.39 -16.95 17.80
CA GLU A 139 -0.62 -17.34 18.80
C GLU A 139 -0.48 -18.79 19.33
N ILE A 140 0.61 -19.50 18.99
CA ILE A 140 0.94 -20.83 19.51
C ILE A 140 1.97 -20.71 20.63
N GLN A 141 1.72 -21.36 21.77
CA GLN A 141 2.61 -21.33 22.93
C GLN A 141 3.87 -22.15 22.72
N ILE A 142 4.99 -21.60 23.18
CA ILE A 142 6.26 -22.34 23.34
C ILE A 142 6.24 -23.02 24.71
N THR A 143 6.30 -24.35 24.72
CA THR A 143 6.35 -25.15 25.96
C THR A 143 7.75 -25.23 26.53
N THR A 144 8.75 -25.29 25.66
CA THR A 144 10.17 -25.35 26.04
C THR A 144 10.96 -24.39 25.18
N ALA A 145 11.44 -23.29 25.76
CA ALA A 145 12.11 -22.22 25.03
C ALA A 145 13.65 -22.32 25.07
N ASN A 146 14.29 -21.65 24.12
CA ASN A 146 15.72 -21.30 24.11
C ASN A 146 16.66 -22.51 24.25
N LYS A 147 16.40 -23.60 23.53
CA LYS A 147 17.35 -24.73 23.47
C LYS A 147 18.41 -24.43 22.43
N PHE A 148 19.67 -24.36 22.85
CA PHE A 148 20.79 -24.00 22.00
C PHE A 148 21.33 -25.23 21.25
N ALA A 149 21.84 -24.98 20.05
CA ALA A 149 22.57 -25.94 19.22
C ALA A 149 23.75 -25.21 18.55
N ALA A 150 24.75 -25.95 18.06
CA ALA A 150 25.96 -25.38 17.46
C ALA A 150 25.69 -24.39 16.31
N ASN A 151 24.57 -24.56 15.60
CA ASN A 151 24.16 -23.74 14.47
C ASN A 151 22.76 -23.12 14.65
N GLY A 152 22.31 -22.89 15.88
CA GLY A 152 21.06 -22.15 16.10
C GLY A 152 20.35 -22.44 17.41
N ILE A 153 19.04 -22.25 17.38
CA ILE A 153 18.16 -22.42 18.54
C ILE A 153 16.93 -23.22 18.13
N TYR A 154 16.39 -24.04 19.02
CA TYR A 154 15.05 -24.59 18.85
C TYR A 154 14.16 -24.30 20.06
N HIS A 155 12.86 -24.27 19.78
CA HIS A 155 11.78 -24.13 20.73
C HIS A 155 10.82 -25.29 20.53
N ILE A 156 10.30 -25.88 21.60
CA ILE A 156 9.23 -26.87 21.52
C ILE A 156 7.89 -26.14 21.63
N ILE A 157 6.95 -26.44 20.73
CA ILE A 157 5.64 -25.80 20.67
C ILE A 157 4.51 -26.83 20.80
N ASN A 158 3.36 -26.38 21.32
CA ASN A 158 2.15 -27.21 21.48
C ASN A 158 1.10 -26.96 20.37
N GLY A 159 1.54 -26.65 19.16
CA GLY A 159 0.66 -26.45 18.02
C GLY A 159 1.40 -26.55 16.70
N ALA A 160 0.64 -26.62 15.61
CA ALA A 160 1.17 -26.77 14.27
C ALA A 160 1.17 -25.41 13.55
N LEU A 161 2.34 -24.96 13.10
CA LEU A 161 2.49 -23.76 12.27
C LEU A 161 2.11 -24.07 10.82
N THR A 162 0.82 -24.26 10.58
CA THR A 162 0.30 -24.50 9.23
C THR A 162 0.39 -23.21 8.40
N PRO A 163 1.09 -23.22 7.24
CA PRO A 163 1.23 -22.02 6.42
C PRO A 163 -0.13 -21.56 5.89
N ARG A 164 -0.51 -20.33 6.21
CA ARG A 164 -1.72 -19.70 5.67
C ARG A 164 -1.45 -19.21 4.25
N SER A 165 -2.45 -19.32 3.38
CA SER A 165 -2.42 -18.65 2.08
C SER A 165 -2.36 -17.13 2.28
N SER A 166 -1.64 -16.43 1.41
CA SER A 166 -1.79 -14.98 1.23
C SER A 166 -3.17 -14.66 0.66
N ILE A 167 -3.59 -13.39 0.70
CA ILE A 167 -4.81 -12.93 0.05
C ILE A 167 -4.80 -13.33 -1.43
N TRP A 168 -3.68 -13.10 -2.12
CA TRP A 168 -3.53 -13.49 -3.52
C TRP A 168 -3.71 -15.00 -3.76
N GLU A 169 -3.02 -15.84 -2.98
CA GLU A 169 -3.14 -17.30 -3.12
C GLU A 169 -4.57 -17.77 -2.81
N TYR A 170 -5.23 -17.18 -1.81
CA TYR A 170 -6.63 -17.47 -1.50
C TYR A 170 -7.54 -17.15 -2.69
N LEU A 171 -7.39 -15.97 -3.30
CA LEU A 171 -8.19 -15.59 -4.49
C LEU A 171 -7.95 -16.57 -5.64
N ARG A 172 -6.69 -16.96 -5.88
CA ARG A 172 -6.35 -17.90 -6.97
C ARG A 172 -6.93 -19.29 -6.75
N SER A 173 -6.91 -19.79 -5.51
CA SER A 173 -7.51 -21.08 -5.18
C SER A 173 -9.04 -21.09 -5.20
N ASN A 174 -9.68 -19.92 -5.07
CA ASN A 174 -11.14 -19.78 -5.00
C ASN A 174 -11.72 -19.00 -6.19
N ASN A 175 -11.00 -18.91 -7.30
CA ASN A 175 -11.43 -18.13 -8.47
C ASN A 175 -12.64 -18.73 -9.20
N THR A 176 -12.97 -20.00 -8.98
CA THR A 176 -14.20 -20.65 -9.46
C THR A 176 -15.41 -20.41 -8.54
N ALA A 177 -15.16 -20.10 -7.27
CA ALA A 177 -16.20 -19.90 -6.26
C ALA A 177 -16.66 -18.44 -6.17
N TYR A 178 -15.77 -17.48 -6.48
CA TYR A 178 -16.06 -16.05 -6.39
C TYR A 178 -15.71 -15.33 -7.69
N ARG A 179 -16.69 -14.66 -8.32
CA ARG A 179 -16.48 -13.88 -9.55
C ARG A 179 -15.50 -12.74 -9.34
N GLN A 180 -15.47 -12.13 -8.16
CA GLN A 180 -14.47 -11.11 -7.80
C GLN A 180 -13.04 -11.68 -7.84
N ALA A 181 -12.84 -12.89 -7.31
CA ALA A 181 -11.54 -13.56 -7.33
C ALA A 181 -11.13 -13.98 -8.75
N ALA A 182 -12.08 -14.52 -9.53
CA ALA A 182 -11.90 -14.82 -10.96
C ALA A 182 -11.46 -13.59 -11.75
N PHE A 183 -12.13 -12.45 -11.54
CA PHE A 183 -11.81 -11.22 -12.24
C PHE A 183 -10.41 -10.71 -11.86
N ILE A 184 -10.08 -10.61 -10.57
CA ILE A 184 -8.76 -10.14 -10.11
C ILE A 184 -7.64 -11.02 -10.67
N THR A 185 -7.81 -12.34 -10.65
CA THR A 185 -6.77 -13.28 -11.10
C THR A 185 -6.63 -13.32 -12.62
N ALA A 186 -7.69 -13.09 -13.38
CA ALA A 186 -7.62 -12.98 -14.84
C ALA A 186 -6.80 -11.76 -15.33
N LEU A 187 -6.64 -10.73 -14.48
CA LEU A 187 -5.80 -9.57 -14.77
C LEU A 187 -4.29 -9.84 -14.71
N ASP A 188 -3.86 -11.10 -14.52
CA ASP A 188 -2.48 -11.54 -14.75
C ASP A 188 -2.11 -11.49 -16.24
N THR A 189 -3.09 -11.70 -17.13
CA THR A 189 -2.87 -11.76 -18.59
C THR A 189 -3.70 -10.73 -19.36
N ILE A 190 -4.76 -10.19 -18.74
CA ILE A 190 -5.64 -9.20 -19.36
C ILE A 190 -5.24 -7.79 -18.91
N ASN A 191 -5.13 -6.87 -19.87
CA ASN A 191 -4.99 -5.44 -19.62
C ASN A 191 -6.33 -4.75 -19.92
N ILE A 192 -6.88 -4.04 -18.94
CA ILE A 192 -8.15 -3.31 -19.04
C ILE A 192 -7.93 -1.80 -19.26
N TYR A 193 -6.72 -1.29 -18.96
CA TYR A 193 -6.33 0.08 -19.28
C TYR A 193 -5.53 0.12 -20.60
N PRO A 194 -6.03 0.80 -21.65
CA PRO A 194 -5.38 0.82 -22.98
C PRO A 194 -3.96 1.39 -23.00
N ASN A 195 -3.65 2.27 -22.05
CA ASN A 195 -2.34 2.92 -21.90
C ASN A 195 -1.61 2.46 -20.62
N GLY A 196 -2.10 1.39 -19.98
CA GLY A 196 -1.47 0.80 -18.80
C GLY A 196 -0.20 0.04 -19.17
N GLN A 197 0.62 -0.29 -18.17
CA GLN A 197 1.74 -1.20 -18.38
C GLN A 197 1.19 -2.57 -18.82
N THR A 198 1.59 -3.01 -20.00
CA THR A 198 1.20 -4.32 -20.52
C THR A 198 1.73 -5.43 -19.62
N ASN A 199 0.84 -6.32 -19.20
CA ASN A 199 1.24 -7.59 -18.58
C ASN A 199 2.09 -8.41 -19.56
N THR A 200 3.27 -8.80 -19.13
CA THR A 200 4.22 -9.62 -19.91
C THR A 200 3.85 -11.10 -19.97
N GLY A 201 2.85 -11.53 -19.17
CA GLY A 201 2.42 -12.91 -19.01
C GLY A 201 3.12 -13.64 -17.85
N ASN A 202 3.99 -12.95 -17.11
CA ASN A 202 4.64 -13.49 -15.92
C ASN A 202 3.71 -13.38 -14.70
N VAL A 203 2.98 -14.45 -14.42
CA VAL A 203 2.00 -14.54 -13.32
C VAL A 203 2.57 -14.25 -11.92
N LEU A 204 3.90 -14.20 -11.72
CA LEU A 204 4.50 -13.83 -10.44
C LEU A 204 4.58 -12.32 -10.23
N PHE A 205 4.71 -11.55 -11.30
CA PHE A 205 4.92 -10.10 -11.23
C PHE A 205 3.80 -9.31 -11.92
N ASP A 206 3.19 -9.88 -12.94
CA ASP A 206 2.09 -9.28 -13.68
C ASP A 206 0.79 -9.50 -12.94
N ASN A 207 0.12 -8.38 -12.66
CA ASN A 207 -1.31 -8.28 -12.41
C ASN A 207 -1.69 -6.78 -12.35
N GLU A 208 -2.64 -6.36 -13.18
CA GLU A 208 -3.01 -4.94 -13.21
C GLU A 208 -3.72 -4.49 -11.92
N PHE A 209 -4.48 -5.36 -11.26
CA PHE A 209 -5.13 -5.01 -9.98
C PHE A 209 -4.12 -4.78 -8.86
N THR A 210 -3.10 -5.64 -8.71
CA THR A 210 -2.08 -5.50 -7.66
C THR A 210 -1.19 -4.27 -7.88
N ARG A 211 -0.96 -3.89 -9.14
CA ARG A 211 -0.19 -2.70 -9.53
C ARG A 211 -0.94 -1.40 -9.21
N GLU A 212 -2.21 -1.32 -9.58
CA GLU A 212 -2.98 -0.07 -9.44
C GLU A 212 -3.57 0.11 -8.03
N THR A 213 -3.94 -0.97 -7.35
CA THR A 213 -4.62 -0.94 -6.04
C THR A 213 -3.64 -1.10 -4.89
N TYR A 214 -3.40 -2.33 -4.45
CA TYR A 214 -2.41 -2.69 -3.44
C TYR A 214 -1.81 -4.03 -3.84
N ASN A 215 -0.51 -4.20 -3.60
CA ASN A 215 0.15 -5.46 -3.89
C ASN A 215 -0.18 -6.52 -2.83
N ILE A 216 -1.36 -7.15 -2.98
CA ILE A 216 -1.88 -8.21 -2.10
C ILE A 216 -1.10 -9.54 -2.20
N ARG A 217 -0.02 -9.59 -2.99
CA ARG A 217 0.98 -10.68 -2.98
C ARG A 217 2.09 -10.44 -1.97
N ASN A 218 2.30 -9.19 -1.53
CA ASN A 218 3.37 -8.84 -0.64
C ASN A 218 3.11 -9.41 0.77
N GLU A 219 4.03 -10.24 1.27
CA GLU A 219 3.95 -10.85 2.60
C GLU A 219 4.42 -9.90 3.72
N GLU A 220 5.12 -8.82 3.37
CA GLU A 220 5.67 -7.85 4.33
C GLU A 220 4.66 -6.77 4.76
N VAL A 221 3.55 -6.66 4.03
CA VAL A 221 2.51 -5.65 4.29
C VAL A 221 1.20 -6.36 4.56
N LYS A 222 0.51 -5.97 5.63
CA LYS A 222 -0.80 -6.48 5.97
C LYS A 222 -1.90 -5.71 5.24
N TYR A 223 -2.91 -6.42 4.76
CA TYR A 223 -4.09 -5.85 4.12
C TYR A 223 -5.39 -6.46 4.66
N THR A 224 -6.47 -5.72 4.49
CA THR A 224 -7.83 -6.23 4.67
C THR A 224 -8.57 -6.10 3.34
N MET A 225 -9.10 -7.20 2.84
CA MET A 225 -9.88 -7.25 1.62
C MET A 225 -11.33 -7.65 1.90
N PHE A 226 -12.28 -6.95 1.30
CA PHE A 226 -13.67 -7.36 1.29
C PHE A 226 -13.98 -8.11 -0.01
N LEU A 227 -14.37 -9.38 0.14
CA LEU A 227 -14.77 -10.25 -0.97
C LEU A 227 -16.29 -10.34 -0.99
N MET A 228 -16.92 -9.71 -1.98
CA MET A 228 -18.38 -9.68 -2.09
C MET A 228 -18.94 -10.94 -2.73
N GLN A 229 -20.14 -11.35 -2.30
CA GLN A 229 -20.93 -12.33 -3.05
C GLN A 229 -21.27 -11.82 -4.46
N ASP A 230 -21.34 -12.73 -5.42
CA ASP A 230 -21.47 -12.42 -6.86
C ASP A 230 -22.71 -11.59 -7.21
N ALA A 231 -23.83 -11.83 -6.53
CA ALA A 231 -25.06 -11.05 -6.70
C ALA A 231 -24.85 -9.57 -6.31
N ALA A 232 -24.19 -9.32 -5.19
CA ALA A 232 -23.87 -7.96 -4.74
C ALA A 232 -22.83 -7.29 -5.64
N LEU A 233 -21.82 -8.03 -6.10
CA LEU A 233 -20.87 -7.52 -7.08
C LEU A 233 -21.58 -7.08 -8.37
N THR A 234 -22.52 -7.88 -8.86
CA THR A 234 -23.30 -7.53 -10.06
C THR A 234 -24.11 -6.24 -9.89
N ILE A 235 -24.70 -6.03 -8.71
CA ILE A 235 -25.40 -4.78 -8.38
C ILE A 235 -24.43 -3.59 -8.42
N GLU A 236 -23.26 -3.70 -7.77
CA GLU A 236 -22.25 -2.63 -7.77
C GLU A 236 -21.72 -2.32 -9.17
N VAL A 237 -21.47 -3.34 -9.98
CA VAL A 237 -21.03 -3.18 -11.37
C VAL A 237 -22.10 -2.47 -12.20
N ASN A 238 -23.36 -2.88 -12.09
CA ASN A 238 -24.46 -2.30 -12.86
C ASN A 238 -24.69 -0.81 -12.55
N LYS A 239 -24.45 -0.37 -11.30
CA LYS A 239 -24.48 1.06 -10.94
C LYS A 239 -23.45 1.88 -11.73
N LEU A 240 -22.28 1.29 -11.99
CA LEU A 240 -21.14 1.97 -12.61
C LEU A 240 -21.15 1.89 -14.14
N LEU A 241 -21.78 0.87 -14.73
CA LEU A 241 -21.83 0.67 -16.19
C LEU A 241 -22.21 1.94 -16.99
N PRO A 242 -23.23 2.73 -16.62
CA PRO A 242 -23.59 3.95 -17.35
C PRO A 242 -22.49 5.02 -17.40
N TYR A 243 -21.49 4.92 -16.52
CA TYR A 243 -20.37 5.86 -16.38
C TYR A 243 -19.10 5.39 -17.06
N PHE A 244 -19.07 4.15 -17.58
CA PHE A 244 -17.89 3.53 -18.20
C PHE A 244 -18.09 3.23 -19.68
N LEU A 245 -18.85 4.04 -20.40
CA LEU A 245 -19.07 3.86 -21.84
C LEU A 245 -17.78 4.13 -22.64
N ARG A 246 -17.43 3.26 -23.58
CA ARG A 246 -16.34 3.45 -24.55
C ARG A 246 -16.77 3.02 -25.96
N PRO A 247 -16.08 3.50 -27.02
CA PRO A 247 -16.40 3.14 -28.40
C PRO A 247 -16.21 1.65 -28.73
N SER A 248 -15.37 0.90 -28.01
CA SER A 248 -15.22 -0.57 -28.13
C SER A 248 -15.80 -1.29 -26.91
N ILE A 249 -16.74 -2.20 -27.16
CA ILE A 249 -17.67 -2.78 -26.17
C ILE A 249 -16.99 -3.70 -25.13
N ASP A 250 -15.85 -4.32 -25.45
CA ASP A 250 -15.23 -5.33 -24.57
C ASP A 250 -14.59 -4.79 -23.28
N THR A 251 -14.53 -3.45 -23.11
CA THR A 251 -13.82 -2.82 -21.99
C THR A 251 -14.72 -2.27 -20.88
N ASN A 252 -16.01 -1.99 -21.14
CA ASN A 252 -16.85 -1.24 -20.19
C ASN A 252 -17.14 -2.02 -18.91
N THR A 253 -17.55 -3.29 -19.05
CA THR A 253 -17.86 -4.17 -17.90
C THR A 253 -16.61 -4.47 -17.08
N ASN A 254 -15.46 -4.64 -17.73
CA ASN A 254 -14.20 -4.91 -17.04
C ASN A 254 -13.75 -3.70 -16.22
N ILE A 255 -13.82 -2.49 -16.78
CA ILE A 255 -13.47 -1.26 -16.03
C ILE A 255 -14.49 -1.01 -14.91
N ALA A 256 -15.78 -1.16 -15.18
CA ALA A 256 -16.81 -1.03 -14.13
C ALA A 256 -16.60 -2.06 -13.00
N THR A 257 -16.23 -3.30 -13.33
CA THR A 257 -15.86 -4.33 -12.36
C THR A 257 -14.65 -3.91 -11.55
N GLN A 258 -13.56 -3.48 -12.20
CA GLN A 258 -12.36 -2.97 -11.53
C GLN A 258 -12.68 -1.84 -10.55
N TYR A 259 -13.48 -0.86 -10.96
CA TYR A 259 -13.84 0.27 -10.10
C TYR A 259 -14.78 -0.14 -8.97
N ALA A 260 -15.61 -1.17 -9.13
CA ALA A 260 -16.42 -1.71 -8.04
C ALA A 260 -15.55 -2.34 -6.95
N ILE A 261 -14.44 -3.01 -7.32
CA ILE A 261 -13.64 -3.85 -6.41
C ILE A 261 -12.36 -3.19 -5.88
N ARG A 262 -11.76 -2.23 -6.61
CA ARG A 262 -10.49 -1.58 -6.21
C ARG A 262 -10.60 -0.81 -4.90
N ASP A 263 -11.82 -0.40 -4.55
CA ASP A 263 -12.09 0.33 -3.31
C ASP A 263 -12.31 -0.60 -2.10
N LEU A 264 -12.17 -1.91 -2.27
CA LEU A 264 -12.47 -2.92 -1.26
C LEU A 264 -11.21 -3.55 -0.64
N VAL A 265 -10.06 -2.91 -0.80
CA VAL A 265 -8.79 -3.33 -0.18
C VAL A 265 -8.22 -2.17 0.62
N PHE A 266 -7.85 -2.46 1.86
CA PHE A 266 -7.39 -1.47 2.84
C PHE A 266 -6.07 -1.93 3.49
N PRO A 267 -5.18 -1.01 3.86
CA PRO A 267 -3.97 -1.36 4.61
C PRO A 267 -4.30 -1.77 6.05
N GLY A 268 -3.52 -2.70 6.59
CA GLY A 268 -3.65 -3.21 7.96
C GLY A 268 -4.62 -4.38 8.12
N GLU A 269 -4.61 -5.00 9.31
CA GLU A 269 -5.52 -6.08 9.70
C GLU A 269 -6.72 -5.51 10.47
N LEU A 270 -7.77 -5.14 9.74
CA LEU A 270 -8.98 -4.55 10.29
C LEU A 270 -9.93 -5.65 10.76
N LYS A 271 -9.75 -6.11 12.00
CA LYS A 271 -10.62 -7.15 12.59
C LYS A 271 -12.09 -6.74 12.56
N ALA A 272 -12.98 -7.71 12.31
CA ALA A 272 -14.43 -7.46 12.21
C ALA A 272 -15.02 -6.73 13.44
N SER A 273 -14.48 -6.98 14.64
CA SER A 273 -14.88 -6.32 15.89
C SER A 273 -14.57 -4.83 15.93
N ASN A 274 -13.56 -4.38 15.19
CA ASN A 274 -12.99 -3.03 15.26
C ASN A 274 -13.17 -2.24 13.95
N LEU A 275 -14.00 -2.73 13.02
CA LEU A 275 -14.26 -2.05 11.76
C LEU A 275 -15.07 -0.77 11.98
N PRO A 276 -14.64 0.41 11.51
CA PRO A 276 -15.46 1.62 11.56
C PRO A 276 -16.67 1.49 10.60
N ASP A 277 -17.70 2.31 10.81
CA ASP A 277 -18.91 2.29 9.96
C ASP A 277 -18.65 2.81 8.54
N THR A 278 -17.50 3.46 8.31
CA THR A 278 -17.05 3.92 7.00
C THR A 278 -15.54 3.83 6.89
N LEU A 279 -15.07 3.26 5.80
CA LEU A 279 -13.66 3.24 5.40
C LEU A 279 -13.44 4.20 4.23
N ILE A 280 -12.20 4.67 4.07
CA ILE A 280 -11.78 5.50 2.93
C ILE A 280 -10.81 4.68 2.09
N SER A 281 -11.14 4.44 0.82
CA SER A 281 -10.28 3.69 -0.10
C SER A 281 -9.03 4.48 -0.47
N LYS A 282 -8.04 3.80 -1.06
CA LYS A 282 -6.86 4.45 -1.67
C LYS A 282 -7.23 5.59 -2.63
N PHE A 283 -8.40 5.50 -3.25
CA PHE A 283 -8.89 6.44 -4.27
C PHE A 283 -9.82 7.51 -3.68
N GLY A 284 -9.92 7.63 -2.36
CA GLY A 284 -10.76 8.63 -1.68
C GLY A 284 -12.25 8.27 -1.65
N VAL A 285 -12.64 7.07 -2.05
CA VAL A 285 -14.03 6.60 -2.03
C VAL A 285 -14.41 6.27 -0.59
N LYS A 286 -15.52 6.84 -0.11
CA LYS A 286 -16.11 6.50 1.19
C LYS A 286 -16.92 5.22 1.04
N VAL A 287 -16.46 4.16 1.69
CA VAL A 287 -17.03 2.81 1.63
C VAL A 287 -17.74 2.53 2.95
N PRO A 288 -19.08 2.51 2.99
CA PRO A 288 -19.81 2.17 4.20
C PRO A 288 -19.61 0.69 4.54
N VAL A 289 -19.44 0.40 5.82
CA VAL A 289 -19.23 -0.96 6.33
C VAL A 289 -20.38 -1.31 7.26
N ASN A 290 -21.09 -2.39 6.93
CA ASN A 290 -22.07 -2.99 7.84
C ASN A 290 -21.55 -4.34 8.31
N ARG A 291 -21.17 -4.42 9.59
CA ARG A 291 -20.61 -5.64 10.19
C ARG A 291 -21.58 -6.83 10.10
N ASN A 292 -22.89 -6.60 10.09
CA ASN A 292 -23.91 -7.65 9.96
C ASN A 292 -23.90 -8.31 8.56
N ASN A 293 -23.27 -7.68 7.57
CA ASN A 293 -23.11 -8.26 6.24
C ASN A 293 -21.91 -9.20 6.14
N ILE A 294 -21.00 -9.22 7.13
CA ILE A 294 -19.86 -10.13 7.14
C ILE A 294 -20.38 -11.53 7.42
N ILE A 295 -20.13 -12.44 6.48
CA ILE A 295 -20.49 -13.86 6.56
C ILE A 295 -19.39 -14.60 7.32
N GLU A 296 -18.14 -14.35 6.94
CA GLU A 296 -16.97 -15.03 7.45
C GLU A 296 -15.75 -14.11 7.35
N THR A 297 -14.80 -14.30 8.25
CA THR A 297 -13.47 -13.68 8.17
C THR A 297 -12.41 -14.75 8.07
N ILE A 298 -11.59 -14.67 7.02
CA ILE A 298 -10.50 -15.60 6.76
C ILE A 298 -9.18 -14.92 7.11
N LYS A 299 -8.42 -15.55 8.01
CA LYS A 299 -7.06 -15.12 8.35
C LYS A 299 -6.09 -15.63 7.27
N THR A 300 -5.38 -14.71 6.62
CA THR A 300 -4.36 -15.01 5.60
C THR A 300 -2.96 -14.71 6.14
N SER A 301 -1.89 -15.10 5.44
CA SER A 301 -0.52 -14.79 5.87
C SER A 301 -0.22 -13.29 5.86
N ASN A 302 -0.81 -12.55 4.92
CA ASN A 302 -0.65 -11.11 4.76
C ASN A 302 -1.93 -10.30 5.06
N GLY A 303 -2.79 -10.82 5.93
CA GLY A 303 -3.86 -10.05 6.56
C GLY A 303 -5.20 -10.77 6.68
N LEU A 304 -6.28 -10.12 6.26
CA LEU A 304 -7.66 -10.60 6.43
C LEU A 304 -8.48 -10.51 5.14
N ILE A 305 -9.36 -11.49 4.94
CA ILE A 305 -10.44 -11.42 3.96
C ILE A 305 -11.77 -11.48 4.69
N HIS A 306 -12.60 -10.45 4.54
CA HIS A 306 -14.00 -10.50 4.96
C HIS A 306 -14.88 -10.89 3.78
N ILE A 307 -15.50 -12.06 3.86
CA ILE A 307 -16.53 -12.45 2.90
C ILE A 307 -17.82 -11.75 3.31
N VAL A 308 -18.42 -11.00 2.40
CA VAL A 308 -19.58 -10.14 2.71
C VAL A 308 -20.76 -10.40 1.78
N ARG A 309 -21.98 -10.38 2.35
CA ARG A 309 -23.23 -10.47 1.58
C ARG A 309 -23.37 -9.33 0.58
N ASN A 310 -23.06 -8.12 1.02
CA ASN A 310 -23.03 -6.92 0.18
C ASN A 310 -22.18 -5.81 0.80
N MET A 311 -21.68 -4.92 -0.07
CA MET A 311 -21.04 -3.65 0.29
C MET A 311 -21.61 -2.57 -0.63
N ASN A 312 -22.68 -1.92 -0.19
CA ASN A 312 -23.41 -0.93 -0.98
C ASN A 312 -22.70 0.43 -0.94
N VAL A 313 -21.92 0.75 -1.98
CA VAL A 313 -21.28 2.07 -2.09
C VAL A 313 -22.13 2.95 -3.00
N GLU A 314 -22.57 4.10 -2.49
CA GLU A 314 -23.39 5.02 -3.28
C GLU A 314 -22.57 5.73 -4.36
N LEU A 315 -23.22 6.08 -5.47
CA LEU A 315 -22.58 6.74 -6.60
C LEU A 315 -21.88 8.07 -6.22
N ARG A 316 -22.45 8.83 -5.28
CA ARG A 316 -21.82 10.06 -4.77
C ARG A 316 -20.46 9.84 -4.11
N HIS A 317 -20.19 8.63 -3.65
CA HIS A 317 -18.90 8.26 -3.06
C HIS A 317 -17.96 7.64 -4.09
N ARG A 318 -18.49 6.95 -5.12
CA ARG A 318 -17.70 6.36 -6.22
C ARG A 318 -17.21 7.39 -7.23
N LEU A 319 -18.07 8.35 -7.59
CA LEU A 319 -17.77 9.40 -8.56
C LEU A 319 -17.05 10.56 -7.86
N VAL A 320 -15.81 10.30 -7.46
CA VAL A 320 -14.99 11.27 -6.74
C VAL A 320 -14.67 12.47 -7.64
N THR A 321 -14.61 13.65 -7.04
CA THR A 321 -14.20 14.88 -7.73
C THR A 321 -12.74 14.79 -8.17
N THR A 322 -12.46 15.14 -9.41
CA THR A 322 -11.09 15.19 -9.95
C THR A 322 -10.51 16.58 -9.74
N LYS A 323 -9.40 16.68 -9.00
CA LYS A 323 -8.62 17.92 -8.85
C LYS A 323 -7.36 17.82 -9.72
N ILE A 324 -7.05 18.87 -10.47
CA ILE A 324 -5.84 18.98 -11.30
C ILE A 324 -5.11 20.23 -10.84
N GLU A 325 -3.94 20.02 -10.27
CA GLU A 325 -3.13 21.10 -9.72
C GLU A 325 -2.41 21.88 -10.83
N GLY A 326 -2.41 23.20 -10.73
CA GLY A 326 -1.94 24.12 -11.75
C GLY A 326 -0.42 24.07 -11.94
N GLU A 327 0.32 23.74 -10.90
CA GLU A 327 1.78 23.56 -10.89
C GLU A 327 2.26 22.28 -11.59
N ASN A 328 1.34 21.43 -12.06
CA ASN A 328 1.66 20.19 -12.78
C ASN A 328 1.25 20.26 -14.28
N PRO A 329 1.72 21.26 -15.05
CA PRO A 329 1.41 21.35 -16.47
C PRO A 329 2.14 20.27 -17.26
N ARG A 330 1.46 19.72 -18.28
CA ARG A 330 2.05 18.76 -19.20
C ARG A 330 2.88 19.43 -20.29
N GLN A 331 2.44 20.59 -20.76
CA GLN A 331 3.06 21.27 -21.90
C GLN A 331 2.70 22.76 -21.92
N PHE A 332 3.46 23.51 -22.69
CA PHE A 332 3.21 24.92 -22.97
C PHE A 332 3.32 25.17 -24.48
N ILE A 333 2.48 26.05 -25.01
CA ILE A 333 2.44 26.34 -26.45
C ILE A 333 2.47 27.86 -26.67
N PRO A 334 3.37 28.39 -27.53
CA PRO A 334 4.30 27.69 -28.43
C PRO A 334 5.60 27.19 -27.76
N GLY A 335 5.78 27.41 -26.47
CA GLY A 335 6.94 26.96 -25.70
C GLY A 335 6.80 27.31 -24.22
N ASP A 336 7.68 26.79 -23.37
CA ASP A 336 7.59 26.86 -21.91
C ASP A 336 7.82 28.24 -21.29
N ARG A 337 8.42 29.18 -22.04
CA ARG A 337 8.67 30.57 -21.61
C ARG A 337 9.28 30.62 -20.20
N ARG A 338 10.30 29.79 -19.92
CA ARG A 338 10.83 29.56 -18.56
C ARG A 338 11.06 30.82 -17.72
N GLY A 339 11.59 31.91 -18.31
CA GLY A 339 11.83 33.17 -17.59
C GLY A 339 10.57 33.94 -17.18
N ASN A 340 9.41 33.54 -17.69
CA ASN A 340 8.10 34.14 -17.47
C ASN A 340 7.14 33.24 -16.68
N THR A 341 7.54 31.98 -16.45
CA THR A 341 6.73 30.94 -15.84
C THR A 341 7.15 30.76 -14.39
N TYR A 342 6.21 30.98 -13.47
CA TYR A 342 6.44 30.93 -12.04
C TYR A 342 5.57 29.85 -11.42
N PHE A 343 6.21 28.93 -10.70
CA PHE A 343 5.55 28.02 -9.78
C PHE A 343 5.69 28.62 -8.38
N ARG A 344 4.57 28.97 -7.75
CA ARG A 344 4.59 29.80 -6.55
C ARG A 344 3.97 29.04 -5.38
N ASN A 345 4.62 29.10 -4.23
CA ASN A 345 4.08 28.59 -2.97
C ASN A 345 3.70 29.81 -2.12
N LYS A 346 2.40 30.03 -1.91
CA LYS A 346 1.88 31.24 -1.26
C LYS A 346 0.85 30.90 -0.18
N ARG A 347 0.45 31.92 0.58
CA ARG A 347 -0.69 31.86 1.48
C ARG A 347 -1.78 32.77 0.96
N ASP A 348 -3.02 32.29 1.00
CA ASP A 348 -4.16 33.15 0.75
C ASP A 348 -4.42 34.08 1.97
N PRO A 349 -5.35 35.04 1.87
CA PRO A 349 -5.65 35.95 2.98
C PRO A 349 -6.13 35.27 4.26
N GLN A 350 -6.57 34.01 4.18
CA GLN A 350 -6.96 33.18 5.32
C GLN A 350 -5.78 32.40 5.91
N GLY A 351 -4.58 32.55 5.35
CA GLY A 351 -3.36 31.88 5.78
C GLY A 351 -3.21 30.46 5.25
N ILE A 352 -4.12 29.99 4.38
CA ILE A 352 -4.08 28.65 3.80
C ILE A 352 -2.99 28.61 2.73
N LEU A 353 -2.11 27.62 2.83
CA LEU A 353 -1.07 27.40 1.84
C LEU A 353 -1.68 26.88 0.53
N PHE A 354 -1.24 27.44 -0.59
CA PHE A 354 -1.55 26.93 -1.91
C PHE A 354 -0.32 27.02 -2.82
N ASN A 355 -0.32 26.17 -3.84
CA ASN A 355 0.68 26.19 -4.90
C ASN A 355 -0.03 26.56 -6.19
N ASP A 356 0.57 27.41 -7.01
CA ASP A 356 -0.02 27.74 -8.29
C ASP A 356 1.01 27.91 -9.39
N LEU A 357 0.48 28.00 -10.60
CA LEU A 357 1.17 28.44 -11.79
C LEU A 357 0.76 29.88 -12.10
N MET A 358 1.73 30.71 -12.45
CA MET A 358 1.51 32.00 -13.10
C MET A 358 2.49 32.19 -14.25
N VAL A 359 1.98 32.46 -15.44
CA VAL A 359 2.77 32.81 -16.63
C VAL A 359 2.44 34.24 -17.02
N GLN A 360 3.41 35.14 -16.88
CA GLN A 360 3.20 36.58 -17.08
C GLN A 360 4.33 37.22 -17.88
N ASN A 361 4.05 38.36 -18.51
CA ASN A 361 5.01 39.13 -19.31
C ASN A 361 5.64 38.34 -20.49
N HIS A 362 4.96 37.31 -20.99
CA HIS A 362 5.48 36.41 -22.03
C HIS A 362 5.25 36.93 -23.46
N GLY A 363 4.44 37.97 -23.65
CA GLY A 363 4.23 38.62 -24.96
C GLY A 363 3.54 37.77 -26.04
N VAL A 364 2.91 36.65 -25.67
CA VAL A 364 2.28 35.72 -26.64
C VAL A 364 0.76 35.84 -26.58
N SER A 365 0.13 35.93 -27.75
CA SER A 365 -1.33 35.82 -27.90
C SER A 365 -1.75 34.35 -27.88
N LEU A 366 -2.86 34.04 -27.19
CA LEU A 366 -3.39 32.67 -27.07
C LEU A 366 -2.37 31.67 -26.51
N PHE A 367 -1.55 32.10 -25.54
CA PHE A 367 -0.63 31.21 -24.86
C PHE A 367 -1.41 30.08 -24.17
N GLU A 368 -1.00 28.83 -24.39
CA GLU A 368 -1.70 27.66 -23.83
C GLU A 368 -0.83 26.95 -22.80
N VAL A 369 -1.40 26.66 -21.63
CA VAL A 369 -0.88 25.70 -20.65
C VAL A 369 -1.73 24.45 -20.71
N GLY A 370 -1.13 23.33 -21.11
CA GLY A 370 -1.82 22.06 -21.27
C GLY A 370 -1.75 21.19 -20.02
N TYR A 371 -2.85 20.54 -19.68
CA TYR A 371 -2.97 19.55 -18.60
C TYR A 371 -3.58 18.25 -19.13
N ASN A 372 -3.40 17.15 -18.41
CA ASN A 372 -4.07 15.89 -18.70
C ASN A 372 -4.95 15.48 -17.51
N THR A 373 -6.16 15.00 -17.79
CA THR A 373 -6.99 14.39 -16.75
C THR A 373 -6.59 12.92 -16.53
N PRO A 374 -6.88 12.35 -15.35
CA PRO A 374 -7.03 10.90 -15.22
C PRO A 374 -8.19 10.41 -16.10
N LEU A 375 -8.47 9.11 -16.05
CA LEU A 375 -9.60 8.53 -16.78
C LEU A 375 -10.91 9.11 -16.22
N LEU A 376 -11.60 9.94 -17.00
CA LEU A 376 -12.87 10.54 -16.62
C LEU A 376 -14.02 9.63 -17.03
N TYR A 377 -15.03 9.53 -16.17
CA TYR A 377 -16.32 8.87 -16.42
C TYR A 377 -17.08 9.50 -17.60
N SER A 378 -17.84 8.69 -18.33
CA SER A 378 -18.87 9.15 -19.28
C SER A 378 -20.04 9.79 -18.52
N THR A 379 -19.94 11.08 -18.22
CA THR A 379 -21.00 11.90 -17.61
C THR A 379 -20.75 13.39 -17.85
N THR A 380 -21.66 14.24 -17.37
CA THR A 380 -21.48 15.70 -17.33
C THR A 380 -20.64 16.10 -16.13
N TYR A 381 -19.72 17.04 -16.32
CA TYR A 381 -18.87 17.59 -15.28
C TYR A 381 -19.17 19.07 -15.08
N ARG A 382 -19.34 19.48 -13.82
CA ARG A 382 -19.25 20.88 -13.44
C ARG A 382 -17.79 21.25 -13.27
N VAL A 383 -17.36 22.29 -13.97
CA VAL A 383 -15.97 22.73 -13.98
C VAL A 383 -15.83 23.97 -13.14
N PHE A 384 -14.87 23.92 -12.23
CA PHE A 384 -14.44 25.05 -11.44
C PHE A 384 -12.94 25.24 -11.64
N TRP A 385 -12.49 26.48 -11.49
CA TRP A 385 -11.08 26.79 -11.31
C TRP A 385 -10.87 27.65 -10.08
N ARG A 386 -9.64 27.68 -9.62
CA ARG A 386 -9.12 28.76 -8.78
C ARG A 386 -7.92 29.35 -9.49
N ALA A 387 -7.97 30.65 -9.77
CA ALA A 387 -6.99 31.36 -10.57
C ALA A 387 -6.65 32.66 -9.83
N ILE A 388 -5.37 32.89 -9.54
CA ILE A 388 -4.95 33.91 -8.58
C ILE A 388 -4.22 35.06 -9.27
N ASN A 389 -4.82 36.25 -9.25
CA ASN A 389 -4.18 37.48 -9.70
C ASN A 389 -3.84 38.37 -8.50
N ASP A 390 -2.68 38.16 -7.91
CA ASP A 390 -2.22 38.86 -6.71
C ASP A 390 -0.89 39.60 -6.91
N ILE A 391 -0.50 39.78 -8.18
CA ILE A 391 0.69 40.53 -8.58
C ILE A 391 0.30 41.71 -9.49
N GLN A 392 -0.71 41.54 -10.34
CA GLN A 392 -1.09 42.57 -11.31
C GLN A 392 -2.13 43.51 -10.74
N THR A 393 -2.10 44.75 -11.18
CA THR A 393 -3.07 45.77 -10.78
C THR A 393 -4.29 45.82 -11.71
N ASN A 394 -4.20 45.20 -12.89
CA ASN A 394 -5.30 45.09 -13.84
C ASN A 394 -5.99 43.72 -13.75
N VAL A 395 -7.25 43.68 -14.17
CA VAL A 395 -7.94 42.43 -14.47
C VAL A 395 -7.47 41.93 -15.83
N PHE A 396 -7.22 40.63 -15.94
CA PHE A 396 -6.98 39.96 -17.23
C PHE A 396 -7.98 38.84 -17.44
N GLN A 397 -8.01 38.31 -18.66
CA GLN A 397 -8.92 37.25 -19.04
C GLN A 397 -8.16 36.02 -19.48
N GLN A 398 -8.67 34.87 -19.06
CA GLN A 398 -8.23 33.57 -19.54
C GLN A 398 -9.47 32.69 -19.77
N ARG A 399 -9.30 31.52 -20.38
CA ARG A 399 -10.37 30.55 -20.58
C ARG A 399 -9.84 29.13 -20.56
N LEU A 400 -10.75 28.17 -20.43
CA LEU A 400 -10.43 26.75 -20.47
C LEU A 400 -11.01 26.10 -21.74
N ARG A 401 -10.19 25.33 -22.44
CA ARG A 401 -10.62 24.39 -23.48
C ARG A 401 -10.53 22.97 -22.92
N VAL A 402 -11.58 22.19 -23.16
CA VAL A 402 -11.69 20.77 -22.81
C VAL A 402 -11.60 19.95 -24.10
N GLY A 403 -10.71 18.98 -24.13
CA GLY A 403 -10.33 18.29 -25.35
C GLY A 403 -9.42 19.15 -26.25
N GLY A 404 -9.31 18.74 -27.50
CA GLY A 404 -8.44 19.41 -28.46
C GLY A 404 -7.02 18.84 -28.47
N VAL A 405 -6.67 18.17 -29.56
CA VAL A 405 -5.29 17.75 -29.87
C VAL A 405 -4.84 18.42 -31.16
N ARG A 406 -3.55 18.76 -31.27
CA ARG A 406 -3.01 19.32 -32.52
C ARG A 406 -2.75 18.20 -33.51
N ASN A 407 -3.26 18.33 -34.72
CA ASN A 407 -2.93 17.42 -35.82
C ASN A 407 -1.54 17.74 -36.40
N ALA A 408 -1.09 16.98 -37.40
CA ALA A 408 0.20 17.20 -38.06
C ALA A 408 0.35 18.59 -38.69
N ALA A 409 -0.76 19.27 -39.02
CA ALA A 409 -0.79 20.63 -39.54
C ALA A 409 -0.86 21.71 -38.43
N GLY A 410 -0.79 21.32 -37.15
CA GLY A 410 -0.82 22.23 -36.00
C GLY A 410 -2.22 22.74 -35.61
N LEU A 411 -3.28 22.31 -36.30
CA LEU A 411 -4.67 22.68 -36.02
C LEU A 411 -5.23 21.87 -34.85
N VAL A 412 -5.96 22.53 -33.96
CA VAL A 412 -6.65 21.87 -32.84
C VAL A 412 -7.92 21.17 -33.35
N VAL A 413 -7.98 19.86 -33.19
CA VAL A 413 -9.12 19.00 -33.57
C VAL A 413 -9.63 18.22 -32.35
N ASN A 414 -10.86 17.68 -32.42
CA ASN A 414 -11.50 16.94 -31.31
C ASN A 414 -11.68 17.76 -30.02
N THR A 415 -12.01 19.04 -30.17
CA THR A 415 -12.42 19.89 -29.04
C THR A 415 -13.81 19.48 -28.58
N ILE A 416 -13.98 19.26 -27.27
CA ILE A 416 -15.29 18.95 -26.67
C ILE A 416 -16.02 20.25 -26.37
N THR A 417 -15.35 21.18 -25.69
CA THR A 417 -15.87 22.52 -25.44
C THR A 417 -14.74 23.52 -25.27
N THR A 418 -15.01 24.78 -25.58
CA THR A 418 -14.17 25.92 -25.20
C THR A 418 -15.05 26.89 -24.45
N PHE A 419 -14.76 27.07 -23.17
CA PHE A 419 -15.50 28.01 -22.33
C PHE A 419 -15.19 29.46 -22.74
N PRO A 420 -16.11 30.41 -22.47
CA PRO A 420 -15.87 31.82 -22.73
C PRO A 420 -14.68 32.33 -21.90
N TYR A 421 -14.14 33.48 -22.31
CA TYR A 421 -13.20 34.21 -21.49
C TYR A 421 -13.86 34.68 -20.19
N LEU A 422 -13.18 34.42 -19.08
CA LEU A 422 -13.59 34.84 -17.76
C LEU A 422 -12.50 35.72 -17.16
N ASN A 423 -12.94 36.70 -16.37
CA ASN A 423 -12.04 37.60 -15.67
C ASN A 423 -11.32 36.87 -14.54
N VAL A 424 -10.02 37.14 -14.41
CA VAL A 424 -9.25 36.84 -13.20
C VAL A 424 -9.08 38.15 -12.44
N ASN A 425 -9.97 38.35 -11.45
CA ASN A 425 -10.06 39.58 -10.70
C ASN A 425 -8.84 39.75 -9.77
N VAL A 426 -8.45 41.00 -9.55
CA VAL A 426 -7.32 41.34 -8.67
C VAL A 426 -7.65 40.95 -7.22
N ASN A 427 -6.72 40.23 -6.57
CA ASN A 427 -6.82 39.74 -5.20
C ASN A 427 -8.09 38.91 -4.90
N ASP A 428 -8.64 38.24 -5.92
CA ASP A 428 -9.74 37.29 -5.76
C ASP A 428 -9.18 35.88 -5.61
N TYR A 429 -9.37 35.31 -4.42
CA TYR A 429 -8.91 33.98 -4.06
C TYR A 429 -10.04 32.95 -4.05
N THR A 430 -11.23 33.32 -4.55
CA THR A 430 -12.38 32.43 -4.58
C THR A 430 -12.32 31.44 -5.75
N GLU A 431 -12.98 30.31 -5.57
CA GLU A 431 -13.18 29.36 -6.65
C GLU A 431 -14.34 29.84 -7.53
N VAL A 432 -14.14 29.77 -8.85
CA VAL A 432 -15.11 30.25 -9.83
C VAL A 432 -15.61 29.09 -10.69
N TYR A 433 -16.93 29.00 -10.84
CA TYR A 433 -17.59 28.08 -11.77
C TYR A 433 -17.39 28.56 -13.21
N ILE A 434 -16.87 27.68 -14.07
CA ILE A 434 -16.55 28.00 -15.47
C ILE A 434 -17.68 27.59 -16.41
N GLY A 435 -18.35 26.49 -16.11
CA GLY A 435 -19.36 25.89 -16.96
C GLY A 435 -19.41 24.38 -16.85
N ASP A 436 -20.29 23.78 -17.65
CA ASP A 436 -20.47 22.33 -17.74
C ASP A 436 -19.97 21.78 -19.07
N PHE A 437 -19.46 20.55 -19.07
CA PHE A 437 -19.24 19.78 -20.30
C PHE A 437 -19.65 18.34 -20.12
N THR A 438 -20.08 17.71 -21.21
CA THR A 438 -20.53 16.31 -21.21
C THR A 438 -19.54 15.42 -21.93
N LEU A 439 -19.12 14.34 -21.28
CA LEU A 439 -18.40 13.23 -21.90
C LEU A 439 -19.38 12.12 -22.27
N THR A 440 -19.45 11.82 -23.56
CA THR A 440 -20.20 10.65 -24.07
C THR A 440 -19.43 9.35 -23.83
N ASN A 441 -18.10 9.41 -23.87
CA ASN A 441 -17.22 8.27 -23.66
C ASN A 441 -16.20 8.55 -22.56
N THR A 442 -15.86 7.50 -21.83
CA THR A 442 -14.86 7.45 -20.76
C THR A 442 -13.47 7.53 -21.37
N ALA A 443 -12.73 8.58 -21.05
CA ALA A 443 -11.41 8.82 -21.63
C ALA A 443 -10.55 9.74 -20.75
N ASN A 444 -9.25 9.71 -20.98
CA ASN A 444 -8.36 10.79 -20.56
C ASN A 444 -8.57 11.97 -21.51
N ILE A 445 -8.82 13.15 -20.97
CA ILE A 445 -9.15 14.35 -21.73
C ILE A 445 -8.01 15.36 -21.54
N PRO A 446 -7.40 15.85 -22.63
CA PRO A 446 -6.48 16.97 -22.53
C PRO A 446 -7.26 18.24 -22.19
N LEU A 447 -6.70 19.07 -21.33
CA LEU A 447 -7.22 20.40 -21.01
C LEU A 447 -6.20 21.45 -21.45
N ALA A 448 -6.66 22.62 -21.86
CA ALA A 448 -5.80 23.74 -22.15
C ALA A 448 -6.34 25.01 -21.51
N LEU A 449 -5.55 25.59 -20.60
CA LEU A 449 -5.79 26.93 -20.08
C LEU A 449 -5.17 27.94 -21.04
N ILE A 450 -5.95 28.91 -21.50
CA ILE A 450 -5.61 29.77 -22.63
C ILE A 450 -5.72 31.23 -22.21
N GLY A 451 -4.63 31.97 -22.38
CA GLY A 451 -4.59 33.43 -22.19
C GLY A 451 -5.34 34.18 -23.28
N ALA A 452 -5.63 35.46 -23.04
CA ALA A 452 -6.34 36.30 -24.00
C ALA A 452 -5.64 36.40 -25.38
N THR A 453 -6.43 36.73 -26.41
CA THR A 453 -5.95 36.93 -27.79
C THR A 453 -5.23 38.27 -27.96
N VAL A 454 -4.25 38.56 -27.11
CA VAL A 454 -3.46 39.80 -27.09
C VAL A 454 -2.00 39.50 -26.78
N THR A 455 -1.09 40.36 -27.22
CA THR A 455 0.34 40.24 -26.88
C THR A 455 0.76 41.19 -25.75
N THR A 456 -0.14 42.07 -25.31
CA THR A 456 0.11 43.05 -24.25
C THR A 456 0.37 42.37 -22.91
N ASN A 457 1.56 42.61 -22.35
CA ASN A 457 1.92 42.18 -21.00
C ASN A 457 0.89 42.68 -19.98
N GLY A 458 0.58 41.86 -18.97
CA GLY A 458 -0.50 42.13 -18.03
C GLY A 458 -1.87 41.64 -18.51
N ASN A 459 -2.15 41.65 -19.81
CA ASN A 459 -3.47 41.26 -20.34
C ASN A 459 -3.53 39.81 -20.85
N ASN A 460 -2.38 39.24 -21.23
CA ASN A 460 -2.28 37.88 -21.74
C ASN A 460 -1.87 36.83 -20.70
N THR A 461 -1.83 37.24 -19.42
CA THR A 461 -1.38 36.38 -18.31
C THR A 461 -2.27 35.17 -18.13
N VAL A 462 -1.67 34.06 -17.70
CA VAL A 462 -2.36 32.82 -17.39
C VAL A 462 -1.98 32.39 -15.98
N THR A 463 -2.97 32.06 -15.14
CA THR A 463 -2.74 31.58 -13.79
C THR A 463 -3.71 30.47 -13.38
N LEU A 464 -3.23 29.53 -12.57
CA LEU A 464 -4.01 28.43 -12.07
C LEU A 464 -3.45 27.90 -10.76
N ASP A 465 -4.24 27.95 -9.70
CA ASP A 465 -4.03 27.14 -8.48
C ASP A 465 -4.49 25.71 -8.80
N TYR A 466 -5.77 25.53 -9.16
CA TYR A 466 -6.27 24.22 -9.59
C TYR A 466 -7.50 24.29 -10.49
N LEU A 467 -7.77 23.17 -11.18
CA LEU A 467 -9.06 22.84 -11.77
C LEU A 467 -9.76 21.77 -10.93
N ARG A 468 -11.08 21.91 -10.77
CA ARG A 468 -11.91 20.95 -10.06
C ARG A 468 -13.06 20.51 -10.96
N LEU A 469 -13.08 19.23 -11.30
CA LEU A 469 -14.07 18.60 -12.17
C LEU A 469 -14.99 17.73 -11.32
N VAL A 470 -16.25 18.16 -11.18
CA VAL A 470 -17.25 17.46 -10.36
C VAL A 470 -18.17 16.64 -11.27
N PRO A 471 -18.10 15.30 -11.26
CA PRO A 471 -19.01 14.48 -12.04
C PRO A 471 -20.45 14.63 -11.51
N ILE A 472 -21.41 14.76 -12.43
CA ILE A 472 -22.83 14.74 -12.15
C ILE A 472 -23.32 13.28 -12.21
N ILE A 473 -24.12 12.89 -11.23
CA ILE A 473 -24.81 11.59 -11.21
C ILE A 473 -25.97 11.65 -12.20
N LYS A 474 -26.03 10.67 -13.11
CA LYS A 474 -27.10 10.47 -14.10
C LYS A 474 -28.40 10.02 -13.47
#